data_AF-A0A833ZAX5-F1
#
_entry.id   AF-A0A833ZAX5-F1
#
_cell.length_a   1.000
_cell.length_b   1.000
_cell.length_c   1.000
_cell.angle_alpha   90.00
_cell.angle_beta   90.00
_cell.angle_gamma   90.00
#
_symmetry.space_group_name_H-M   'P 1'
#
loop_
_entity.id
_entity.type
_entity.pdbx_description
1 polymer ?
#
loop_
_entity_poly.entity_id
_entity_poly.type
_entity_poly.pdbx_seq_one_letter_code
_entity_poly.pdbx_strand_id
1 'polypeptide(L)'
;MSVFGKLFGAGGGKAGKGGPTPQEAIQRLRDTEEMLSKKQEFLEKKIEQELTAAKKHGTKNKRAALQALKRKKRYEKQLAQIDGTLSTIEFQREALENANTNTEVLKNMGYAAKAMKAAHDNMYVAP
;
A
#
# COMPACT_ATOMS: atom_id res chain seq x y z
N MET A 1 -26.93 -34.69 9.22
CA MET A 1 -27.24 -33.28 9.61
C MET A 1 -25.98 -32.46 9.48
N SER A 2 -26.07 -31.33 8.79
CA SER A 2 -24.93 -30.53 8.32
C SER A 2 -24.30 -29.70 9.45
N VAL A 3 -23.03 -29.98 9.76
CA VAL A 3 -22.20 -29.20 10.70
C VAL A 3 -21.61 -27.94 10.02
N PHE A 4 -21.84 -27.78 8.71
CA PHE A 4 -21.35 -26.64 7.93
C PHE A 4 -22.22 -25.37 8.02
N GLY A 5 -23.45 -25.45 8.55
CA GLY A 5 -24.35 -24.30 8.67
C GLY A 5 -24.17 -23.43 9.92
N LYS A 6 -23.37 -23.87 10.91
CA LYS A 6 -23.27 -23.20 12.23
C LYS A 6 -22.01 -22.36 12.42
N LEU A 7 -21.13 -22.29 11.43
CA LEU A 7 -19.95 -21.41 11.45
C LEU A 7 -20.10 -20.14 10.60
N PHE A 8 -21.32 -19.87 10.08
CA PHE A 8 -21.61 -18.66 9.30
C PHE A 8 -22.80 -17.85 9.87
N GLY A 9 -23.24 -18.14 11.10
CA GLY A 9 -24.44 -17.50 11.65
C GLY A 9 -24.54 -17.61 13.16
N ALA A 10 -23.71 -16.84 13.88
CA ALA A 10 -23.93 -16.43 15.27
C ALA A 10 -22.72 -15.60 15.74
N GLY A 11 -22.70 -14.33 15.36
CA GLY A 11 -21.64 -13.41 15.75
C GLY A 11 -22.12 -11.96 15.67
N GLY A 12 -23.36 -11.71 16.07
CA GLY A 12 -23.88 -10.37 16.35
C GLY A 12 -23.16 -9.76 17.55
N GLY A 13 -21.90 -9.40 17.35
CA GLY A 13 -21.08 -8.61 18.26
C GLY A 13 -20.80 -7.29 17.59
N LYS A 14 -21.59 -6.28 17.97
CA LYS A 14 -21.42 -4.84 17.76
C LYS A 14 -19.93 -4.45 17.62
N ALA A 15 -19.37 -4.49 16.40
CA ALA A 15 -18.10 -3.88 16.10
C ALA A 15 -18.34 -2.37 16.10
N GLY A 16 -17.93 -1.72 17.19
CA GLY A 16 -18.08 -0.29 17.37
C GLY A 16 -17.37 0.48 16.24
N LYS A 17 -18.08 1.49 15.72
CA LYS A 17 -17.56 2.63 14.95
C LYS A 17 -16.68 2.32 13.73
N GLY A 18 -17.33 2.22 12.56
CA GLY A 18 -16.74 2.54 11.25
C GLY A 18 -15.65 1.58 10.74
N GLY A 19 -15.58 1.38 9.44
CA GLY A 19 -14.36 0.82 8.85
C GLY A 19 -13.12 1.69 9.16
N PRO A 20 -11.91 1.20 8.86
CA PRO A 20 -10.69 1.99 9.05
C PRO A 20 -10.82 3.35 8.36
N THR A 21 -10.36 4.40 9.03
CA THR A 21 -10.38 5.74 8.45
C THR A 21 -9.43 5.83 7.25
N PRO A 22 -9.66 6.74 6.28
CA PRO A 22 -8.72 6.95 5.17
C PRO A 22 -7.30 7.23 5.67
N GLN A 23 -7.15 7.98 6.76
CA GLN A 23 -5.87 8.31 7.37
C GLN A 23 -5.14 7.08 7.93
N GLU A 24 -5.86 6.20 8.63
CA GLU A 24 -5.31 4.93 9.12
C GLU A 24 -4.89 4.00 7.96
N ALA A 25 -5.70 3.95 6.90
CA ALA A 25 -5.37 3.17 5.70
C ALA A 25 -4.11 3.70 5.01
N ILE A 26 -4.00 5.03 4.80
CA ILE A 26 -2.82 5.68 4.23
C ILE A 26 -1.58 5.39 5.07
N GLN A 27 -1.67 5.49 6.41
CA GLN A 27 -0.53 5.22 7.28
C GLN A 27 -0.06 3.77 7.16
N ARG A 28 -0.98 2.80 7.16
CA ARG A 28 -0.62 1.38 6.97
C ARG A 28 0.04 1.11 5.61
N LEU A 29 -0.41 1.78 4.54
CA LEU A 29 0.23 1.66 3.23
C LEU A 29 1.66 2.21 3.28
N ARG A 30 1.89 3.37 3.91
CA ARG A 30 3.24 3.94 4.11
C ARG A 30 4.16 3.01 4.90
N ASP A 31 3.67 2.44 6.00
CA ASP A 31 4.45 1.49 6.81
C ASP A 31 4.83 0.24 5.99
N THR A 32 3.92 -0.20 5.11
CA THR A 32 4.15 -1.34 4.21
C THR A 32 5.16 -1.00 3.12
N GLU A 33 5.08 0.20 2.52
CA GLU A 33 6.07 0.71 1.58
C GLU A 33 7.46 0.73 2.21
N GLU A 34 7.61 1.28 3.41
CA GLU A 34 8.90 1.34 4.10
C GLU A 34 9.49 -0.07 4.33
N MET A 35 8.64 -1.02 4.74
CA MET A 35 9.05 -2.42 4.90
C MET A 35 9.52 -3.03 3.58
N LEU A 36 8.78 -2.82 2.49
CA LEU A 36 9.11 -3.35 1.18
C LEU A 36 10.37 -2.71 0.59
N SER A 37 10.57 -1.40 0.78
CA SER A 37 11.80 -0.70 0.38
C SER A 37 13.03 -1.25 1.11
N LYS A 38 12.94 -1.47 2.42
CA LYS A 38 14.02 -2.14 3.18
C LYS A 38 14.29 -3.56 2.67
N LYS A 39 13.24 -4.27 2.24
CA LYS A 39 13.37 -5.62 1.68
C LYS A 39 14.02 -5.61 0.30
N GLN A 40 13.70 -4.61 -0.53
CA GLN A 40 14.34 -4.36 -1.82
C GLN A 40 15.85 -4.13 -1.64
N GLU A 41 16.26 -3.19 -0.78
CA GLU A 41 17.68 -2.92 -0.50
C GLU A 41 18.43 -4.19 -0.03
N PHE A 42 17.78 -5.00 0.81
CA PHE A 42 18.35 -6.26 1.26
C PHE A 42 18.58 -7.24 0.09
N LEU A 43 17.60 -7.37 -0.82
CA LEU A 43 17.72 -8.24 -1.98
C LEU A 43 18.77 -7.74 -2.98
N GLU A 44 18.86 -6.44 -3.21
CA GLU A 44 19.91 -5.82 -4.04
C GLU A 44 21.31 -6.14 -3.51
N LYS A 45 21.54 -5.96 -2.21
CA LYS A 45 22.80 -6.36 -1.55
C LYS A 45 23.07 -7.85 -1.70
N LYS A 46 22.06 -8.71 -1.60
CA LYS A 46 22.21 -10.16 -1.81
C LYS A 46 22.57 -10.51 -3.25
N ILE A 47 21.96 -9.83 -4.22
CA ILE A 47 22.27 -9.99 -5.66
C ILE A 47 23.73 -9.65 -5.93
N GLU A 48 24.22 -8.52 -5.39
CA GLU A 48 25.61 -8.09 -5.53
C GLU A 48 26.61 -9.07 -4.88
N GLN A 49 26.28 -9.58 -3.68
CA GLN A 49 27.07 -10.60 -2.99
C GLN A 49 27.21 -11.88 -3.85
N GLU A 50 26.11 -12.38 -4.40
CA GLU A 50 26.13 -13.58 -5.24
C GLU A 50 26.85 -13.35 -6.58
N LEU A 51 26.72 -12.15 -7.16
CA LEU A 51 27.47 -11.78 -8.36
C LEU A 51 28.98 -11.77 -8.10
N THR A 52 29.40 -11.21 -6.97
CA THR A 52 30.80 -11.18 -6.55
C THR A 52 31.32 -12.60 -6.28
N ALA A 53 30.53 -13.44 -5.62
CA ALA A 53 30.87 -14.85 -5.40
C ALA A 53 31.00 -15.61 -6.72
N ALA A 54 30.10 -15.40 -7.68
CA ALA A 54 30.16 -16.01 -9.00
C ALA A 54 31.44 -15.61 -9.75
N LYS A 55 31.80 -14.31 -9.73
CA LYS A 55 33.05 -13.81 -10.34
C LYS A 55 34.29 -14.43 -9.69
N LYS A 56 34.32 -14.51 -8.35
CA LYS A 56 35.43 -15.10 -7.59
C LYS A 56 35.66 -16.58 -7.90
N HIS A 57 34.58 -17.34 -8.10
CA HIS A 57 34.65 -18.77 -8.38
C HIS A 57 34.70 -19.12 -9.87
N GLY A 58 34.42 -18.18 -10.77
CA GLY A 58 34.26 -18.44 -12.20
C GLY A 58 35.42 -19.16 -12.88
N THR A 59 36.66 -18.85 -12.48
CA THR A 59 37.88 -19.45 -13.06
C THR A 59 38.39 -20.67 -12.30
N LYS A 60 37.96 -20.88 -11.05
CA LYS A 60 38.51 -21.91 -10.15
C LYS A 60 37.52 -23.04 -9.85
N ASN A 61 36.23 -22.73 -9.79
CA ASN A 61 35.19 -23.66 -9.40
C ASN A 61 33.87 -23.31 -10.10
N LYS A 62 33.71 -23.85 -11.31
CA LYS A 62 32.50 -23.68 -12.14
C LYS A 62 31.22 -24.06 -11.41
N ARG A 63 31.24 -25.12 -10.59
CA ARG A 63 30.06 -25.58 -9.83
C ARG A 63 29.61 -24.54 -8.81
N ALA A 64 30.55 -23.99 -8.04
CA ALA A 64 30.25 -22.93 -7.06
C ALA A 64 29.75 -21.65 -7.75
N ALA A 65 30.35 -21.26 -8.87
CA ALA A 65 29.90 -20.10 -9.65
C ALA A 65 28.47 -20.27 -10.17
N LEU A 66 28.13 -21.44 -10.72
CA LEU A 66 26.77 -21.73 -11.19
C LEU A 66 25.74 -21.72 -10.05
N GLN A 67 26.10 -22.21 -8.86
CA GLN A 67 25.21 -22.14 -7.70
C GLN A 67 24.96 -20.69 -7.26
N ALA A 68 25.99 -19.84 -7.24
CA ALA A 68 25.84 -18.42 -6.95
C ALA A 68 24.93 -17.72 -7.97
N LEU A 69 25.11 -17.99 -9.27
CA LEU A 69 24.24 -17.45 -10.32
C LEU A 69 22.78 -17.91 -10.19
N LYS A 70 22.54 -19.16 -9.78
CA LYS A 70 21.18 -19.66 -9.50
C LYS A 70 20.54 -18.91 -8.31
N ARG A 71 21.29 -18.66 -7.23
CA ARG A 71 20.80 -17.88 -6.08
C ARG A 71 20.52 -16.42 -6.49
N LYS A 72 21.45 -15.79 -7.21
CA LYS A 72 21.27 -14.45 -7.80
C LYS A 72 19.95 -14.36 -8.58
N LYS A 73 19.72 -15.27 -9.52
CA LYS A 73 18.49 -15.30 -10.34
C LYS A 73 17.21 -15.43 -9.50
N ARG A 74 17.27 -16.18 -8.39
CA ARG A 74 16.14 -16.30 -7.46
C ARG A 74 15.87 -14.97 -6.72
N TYR A 75 16.90 -14.28 -6.26
CA TYR A 75 16.76 -12.97 -5.63
C TYR A 75 16.25 -11.91 -6.61
N GLU A 76 16.72 -11.90 -7.86
CA GLU A 76 16.20 -11.00 -8.91
C GLU A 76 14.70 -11.22 -9.17
N LYS A 77 14.24 -12.48 -9.16
CA LYS A 77 12.81 -12.76 -9.30
C LYS A 77 12.00 -12.24 -8.10
N GLN A 78 12.54 -12.34 -6.89
CA GLN A 78 11.90 -11.80 -5.68
C GLN A 78 11.86 -10.27 -5.71
N LEU A 79 12.95 -9.64 -6.17
CA LEU A 79 13.05 -8.19 -6.32
C LEU A 79 11.97 -7.67 -7.26
N ALA A 80 11.85 -8.25 -8.46
CA ALA A 80 10.83 -7.85 -9.43
C ALA A 80 9.38 -8.01 -8.90
N GLN A 81 9.12 -8.99 -8.04
CA GLN A 81 7.82 -9.15 -7.39
C GLN A 81 7.56 -8.05 -6.35
N ILE A 82 8.59 -7.66 -5.58
CA ILE A 82 8.50 -6.57 -4.63
C ILE A 82 8.26 -5.25 -5.37
N ASP A 83 8.99 -4.98 -6.45
CA ASP A 83 8.82 -3.76 -7.24
C ASP A 83 7.38 -3.61 -7.74
N GLY A 84 6.80 -4.68 -8.31
CA GLY A 84 5.40 -4.65 -8.76
C GLY A 84 4.39 -4.47 -7.62
N THR A 85 4.68 -5.03 -6.44
CA THR A 85 3.84 -4.86 -5.25
C THR A 85 3.93 -3.43 -4.73
N LEU A 86 5.14 -2.86 -4.68
CA LEU A 86 5.41 -1.50 -4.25
C LEU A 86 4.64 -0.51 -5.14
N SER A 87 4.76 -0.60 -6.47
CA SER A 87 4.02 0.28 -7.38
C SER A 87 2.50 0.19 -7.21
N THR A 88 1.97 -0.99 -6.88
CA THR A 88 0.54 -1.16 -6.62
C THR A 88 0.12 -0.44 -5.33
N ILE A 89 0.94 -0.53 -4.28
CA ILE A 89 0.68 0.13 -2.99
C ILE A 89 0.80 1.64 -3.12
N GLU A 90 1.84 2.13 -3.81
CA GLU A 90 2.03 3.56 -4.08
C GLU A 90 0.83 4.15 -4.82
N PHE A 91 0.34 3.46 -5.87
CA PHE A 91 -0.86 3.86 -6.59
C PHE A 91 -2.10 3.89 -5.70
N GLN A 92 -2.29 2.88 -4.84
CA GLN A 92 -3.42 2.83 -3.91
C GLN A 92 -3.35 3.94 -2.85
N ARG A 93 -2.16 4.23 -2.33
CA ARG A 93 -1.92 5.31 -1.37
C ARG A 93 -2.26 6.66 -1.99
N GLU A 94 -1.75 6.94 -3.18
CA GLU A 94 -2.03 8.18 -3.90
C GLU A 94 -3.53 8.32 -4.22
N ALA A 95 -4.19 7.25 -4.67
CA ALA A 95 -5.63 7.25 -4.91
C ALA A 95 -6.44 7.59 -3.64
N LEU A 96 -6.04 7.06 -2.48
CA LEU A 96 -6.67 7.37 -1.19
C LEU A 96 -6.41 8.82 -0.74
N GLU A 97 -5.17 9.32 -0.90
CA GLU A 97 -4.81 10.69 -0.57
C GLU A 97 -5.61 11.70 -1.43
N ASN A 98 -5.74 11.41 -2.73
CA ASN A 98 -6.55 12.20 -3.66
C ASN A 98 -8.04 12.14 -3.29
N ALA A 99 -8.59 10.96 -3.00
CA ALA A 99 -9.98 10.82 -2.59
C ALA A 99 -10.28 11.58 -1.28
N ASN A 100 -9.37 11.53 -0.31
CA ASN A 100 -9.52 12.24 0.95
C ASN A 100 -9.49 13.77 0.75
N THR A 101 -8.57 14.25 -0.09
CA THR A 101 -8.47 15.68 -0.44
C THR A 101 -9.73 16.17 -1.16
N ASN A 102 -10.21 15.42 -2.16
CA ASN A 102 -11.43 15.74 -2.89
C ASN A 102 -12.66 15.79 -1.96
N THR A 103 -12.73 14.88 -0.98
CA THR A 103 -13.82 14.86 0.00
C THR A 103 -13.83 16.14 0.85
N GLU A 104 -12.67 16.59 1.33
CA GLU A 104 -12.57 17.84 2.10
C GLU A 104 -12.88 19.08 1.25
N VAL A 105 -12.45 19.11 -0.02
CA VAL A 105 -12.81 20.19 -0.95
C VAL A 105 -14.33 20.26 -1.13
N LEU A 106 -14.99 19.13 -1.42
CA LEU A 106 -16.44 19.09 -1.60
C LEU A 106 -17.20 19.51 -0.33
N LYS A 107 -16.71 19.13 0.84
CA LYS A 107 -17.27 19.55 2.13
C LYS A 107 -17.17 21.07 2.32
N ASN A 108 -16.02 21.66 2.01
CA ASN A 108 -15.80 23.10 2.09
C ASN A 108 -16.67 23.87 1.08
N MET A 109 -16.79 23.36 -0.15
CA MET A 109 -17.70 23.91 -1.17
C MET A 109 -19.15 23.86 -0.70
N GLY A 110 -19.58 22.75 -0.10
CA GLY A 110 -20.93 22.61 0.46
C GLY A 110 -21.20 23.59 1.60
N TYR A 111 -20.20 23.83 2.46
CA TYR A 111 -20.29 24.85 3.51
C TYR A 111 -20.39 26.26 2.93
N ALA A 112 -19.53 26.59 1.96
CA ALA A 112 -19.56 27.88 1.27
C ALA A 112 -20.91 28.13 0.57
N ALA A 113 -21.46 27.13 -0.12
CA ALA A 113 -22.76 27.21 -0.78
C ALA A 113 -23.90 27.50 0.21
N LYS A 114 -23.88 26.87 1.40
CA LYS A 114 -24.84 27.16 2.48
C LYS A 114 -24.71 28.58 3.00
N ALA A 115 -23.49 29.07 3.20
CA ALA A 115 -23.24 30.44 3.63
C ALA A 115 -23.72 31.47 2.58
N MET A 116 -23.45 31.23 1.29
CA MET A 116 -23.93 32.06 0.19
C MET A 116 -25.47 32.09 0.14
N LYS A 117 -26.13 30.93 0.31
CA LYS A 117 -27.59 30.86 0.36
C LYS A 117 -28.16 31.67 1.52
N ALA A 118 -27.61 31.52 2.73
CA ALA A 118 -28.06 32.29 3.89
C ALA A 118 -27.88 33.81 3.70
N ALA A 119 -26.76 34.23 3.11
CA ALA A 119 -26.53 35.64 2.78
C ALA A 119 -27.57 36.15 1.76
N HIS A 120 -27.87 35.38 0.72
CA HIS A 120 -28.88 35.72 -0.28
C HIS A 120 -30.30 35.78 0.32
N ASP A 121 -30.68 34.80 1.13
CA ASP A 121 -31.99 34.76 1.81
C ASP A 121 -32.16 35.96 2.76
N ASN A 122 -31.10 36.35 3.49
CA ASN A 122 -31.13 37.54 4.36
C ASN A 122 -31.20 38.87 3.59
N MET A 123 -30.76 38.93 2.33
CA MET A 123 -30.92 40.13 1.49
C MET A 123 -32.36 40.34 1.01
N TYR A 124 -33.18 39.29 0.90
CA TYR A 124 -34.59 39.39 0.48
C TYR A 124 -35.55 39.73 1.64
N VAL A 125 -35.08 39.69 2.89
CA VAL A 125 -35.90 39.89 4.11
C VAL A 125 -35.73 41.29 4.70
N ALA A 126 -34.95 42.19 4.08
CA ALA A 126 -34.88 43.59 4.48
C ALA A 126 -35.97 44.42 3.76
N PRO A 127 -36.88 45.11 4.48
CA PRO A 127 -37.86 46.03 3.91
C PRO A 127 -37.24 47.33 3.36
#